data_AF-A0A392Q9I4-F1
#
_entry.id   AF-A0A392Q9I4-F1
#
_cell.length_a   1.000
_cell.length_b   1.000
_cell.length_c   1.000
_cell.angle_alpha   90.00
_cell.angle_beta   90.00
_cell.angle_gamma   90.00
#
_symmetry.space_group_name_H-M   'P 1'
#
loop_
_entity.id
_entity.type
_entity.pdbx_description
1 polymer ?
#
loop_
_entity_poly.entity_id
_entity_poly.type
_entity_poly.pdbx_seq_one_letter_code
_entity_poly.pdbx_strand_id
1 'polypeptide(L)'
;MSERFADITKTISVDDVDTISVHKMNSKMLEMVLEYCKNVKHNSGLMTDVELKDWIAQFLDVDPKTLLDLLTSACYMKVDSLMKLTWSKIDGMIKGKTPEEISEIFGAADN
;
A
#
# COMPACT_ATOMS: atom_id res chain seq x y z
N MET A 1 18.59 0.75 3.52
CA MET A 1 17.47 0.37 2.62
C MET A 1 17.99 -0.78 1.79
N SER A 2 17.48 -1.98 2.05
CA SER A 2 18.05 -3.25 1.59
C SER A 2 17.85 -3.45 0.08
N GLU A 3 18.84 -3.99 -0.61
CA GLU A 3 18.82 -4.28 -2.06
C GLU A 3 17.59 -5.08 -2.52
N ARG A 4 16.97 -5.85 -1.61
CA ARG A 4 15.73 -6.60 -1.85
C ARG A 4 14.52 -5.71 -2.19
N PHE A 5 14.51 -4.46 -1.75
CA PHE A 5 13.42 -3.52 -1.97
C PHE A 5 13.43 -3.00 -3.40
N ALA A 6 14.63 -2.79 -3.96
CA ALA A 6 14.81 -2.38 -5.35
C ALA A 6 14.39 -3.50 -6.31
N ASP A 7 14.73 -4.75 -5.99
CA ASP A 7 14.37 -5.92 -6.79
C ASP A 7 12.85 -6.13 -6.89
N ILE A 8 12.12 -5.95 -5.78
CA ILE A 8 10.64 -6.04 -5.77
C ILE A 8 10.03 -4.94 -6.63
N THR A 9 10.49 -3.69 -6.51
CA THR A 9 10.00 -2.58 -7.35
C THR A 9 10.38 -2.71 -8.82
N LYS A 10 11.48 -3.41 -9.13
CA LYS A 10 11.96 -3.64 -10.51
C LYS A 10 11.24 -4.81 -11.19
N THR A 11 10.69 -5.74 -10.40
CA THR A 11 9.85 -6.84 -10.88
C THR A 11 8.43 -6.37 -11.20
N ILE A 12 7.95 -5.33 -10.52
CA ILE A 12 6.74 -4.61 -10.88
C ILE A 12 7.11 -3.66 -12.03
N SER A 13 7.20 -4.18 -13.26
CA SER A 13 7.29 -3.33 -14.45
C SER A 13 6.04 -2.46 -14.50
N VAL A 14 6.12 -1.24 -13.94
CA VAL A 14 5.13 -0.19 -14.18
C VAL A 14 5.41 0.27 -15.61
N ASP A 15 4.87 -0.49 -16.56
CA ASP A 15 4.87 -0.12 -17.95
C ASP A 15 4.27 1.28 -18.06
N ASP A 16 5.08 2.18 -18.61
CA ASP A 16 4.76 3.55 -18.96
C ASP A 16 3.64 3.50 -20.01
N VAL A 17 2.38 3.53 -19.56
CA VAL A 17 1.24 3.72 -20.47
C VAL A 17 0.34 4.83 -19.95
N ASP A 18 0.44 5.95 -20.66
CA ASP A 18 -0.35 7.18 -20.62
C ASP A 18 -1.83 6.94 -21.01
N THR A 19 -2.43 5.82 -20.62
CA THR A 19 -3.86 5.53 -20.85
C THR A 19 -4.34 4.48 -19.85
N ILE A 20 -4.53 4.92 -18.60
CA ILE A 20 -5.11 4.08 -17.54
C ILE A 20 -6.58 3.90 -17.88
N SER A 21 -6.91 2.76 -18.47
CA SER A 21 -8.29 2.27 -18.46
C SER A 21 -8.71 2.15 -17.00
N VAL A 22 -9.54 3.09 -16.54
CA VAL A 22 -10.14 3.17 -15.20
C VAL A 22 -10.80 1.84 -14.77
N HIS A 23 -10.99 0.91 -15.71
CA HIS A 23 -11.51 -0.42 -15.47
C HIS A 23 -10.67 -1.34 -14.57
N LYS A 24 -9.38 -1.11 -14.37
CA LYS A 24 -8.54 -1.99 -13.53
C LYS A 24 -8.33 -1.46 -12.10
N MET A 25 -8.74 -0.21 -11.84
CA MET A 25 -8.64 0.37 -10.52
C MET A 25 -9.97 0.11 -9.80
N ASN A 26 -9.95 -0.80 -8.83
CA ASN A 26 -11.13 -1.11 -8.02
C ASN A 26 -11.64 0.21 -7.41
N SER A 27 -12.90 0.59 -7.65
CA SER A 27 -13.47 1.86 -7.12
C SER A 27 -13.25 1.99 -5.62
N LYS A 28 -13.28 0.86 -4.92
CA LYS A 28 -12.94 0.72 -3.49
C LYS A 28 -11.55 1.23 -3.14
N MET A 29 -10.52 0.96 -3.96
CA MET A 29 -9.16 1.45 -3.70
C MET A 29 -9.06 2.96 -3.89
N LEU A 30 -9.72 3.49 -4.93
CA LEU A 30 -9.77 4.93 -5.17
C LEU A 30 -10.47 5.64 -4.00
N GLU A 31 -11.58 5.10 -3.52
CA GLU A 31 -12.30 5.61 -2.34
C GLU A 31 -11.40 5.59 -1.10
N MET A 32 -10.67 4.50 -0.87
CA MET A 32 -9.72 4.42 0.25
C MET A 32 -8.61 5.48 0.15
N VAL A 33 -7.97 5.65 -1.02
CA VAL A 33 -6.92 6.68 -1.18
C VAL A 33 -7.49 8.10 -1.00
N LEU A 34 -8.71 8.34 -1.48
CA LEU A 34 -9.41 9.62 -1.31
C LEU A 34 -9.76 9.88 0.16
N GLU A 35 -10.23 8.87 0.87
CA GLU A 35 -10.53 8.95 2.30
C GLU A 35 -9.27 9.24 3.10
N TYR A 36 -8.16 8.55 2.82
CA TYR A 36 -6.86 8.83 3.41
C TYR A 36 -6.43 10.28 3.16
N CYS A 37 -6.50 10.75 1.91
CA CYS A 37 -6.14 12.13 1.57
C CYS A 37 -6.99 13.16 2.31
N LYS A 38 -8.30 12.89 2.46
CA LYS A 38 -9.22 13.74 3.22
C LYS A 38 -8.88 13.75 4.69
N ASN A 39 -8.70 12.59 5.32
CA ASN A 39 -8.39 12.50 6.74
C ASN A 39 -7.03 13.10 7.07
N VAL A 40 -6.01 12.84 6.27
CA VAL A 40 -4.69 13.46 6.48
C VAL A 40 -4.76 14.97 6.33
N LYS A 41 -5.40 15.50 5.27
CA LYS A 41 -5.51 16.96 5.10
C LYS A 41 -6.38 17.63 6.15
N HIS A 42 -7.51 17.01 6.50
CA HIS A 42 -8.49 17.59 7.41
C HIS A 42 -8.06 17.48 8.88
N ASN A 43 -7.42 16.36 9.26
CA ASN A 43 -7.03 16.11 10.63
C ASN A 43 -5.57 16.49 10.94
N SER A 44 -4.76 16.90 9.97
CA SER A 44 -3.38 17.38 10.20
C SER A 44 -3.28 18.57 11.17
N GLY A 45 -4.40 19.24 11.49
CA GLY A 45 -4.45 20.30 12.52
C GLY A 45 -5.34 19.98 13.73
N LEU A 46 -6.02 18.82 13.74
CA LEU A 46 -7.00 18.44 14.77
C LEU A 46 -6.57 17.22 15.58
N MET A 47 -5.82 16.30 14.98
CA MET A 47 -5.33 15.09 15.63
C MET A 47 -3.84 15.21 15.92
N THR A 48 -3.41 14.60 17.02
CA THR A 48 -1.99 14.41 17.30
C THR A 48 -1.37 13.40 16.33
N ASP A 49 -0.04 13.46 16.12
CA ASP A 49 0.69 12.50 15.27
C ASP A 49 0.46 11.04 15.70
N VAL A 50 0.23 10.82 16.99
CA VAL A 50 -0.07 9.50 17.57
C VAL A 50 -1.46 9.02 17.14
N GLU A 51 -2.50 9.85 17.29
CA GLU A 51 -3.87 9.50 16.88
C GLU A 51 -3.96 9.26 15.37
N LEU A 52 -3.26 10.06 14.58
CA LEU A 52 -3.19 9.87 13.13
C LEU A 52 -2.55 8.52 12.79
N LYS A 53 -1.47 8.15 13.48
CA LYS A 53 -0.81 6.84 13.29
C LYS A 53 -1.69 5.67 13.69
N ASP A 54 -2.42 5.76 14.80
CA ASP A 54 -3.38 4.72 15.22
C ASP A 54 -4.49 4.56 14.19
N TRP A 55 -5.08 5.67 13.72
CA TRP A 55 -6.09 5.64 12.66
C TRP A 55 -5.54 5.01 11.38
N ILE A 56 -4.33 5.41 10.95
CA ILE A 56 -3.66 4.82 9.79
C ILE A 56 -3.40 3.32 10.00
N ALA A 57 -3.01 2.90 11.20
CA ALA A 57 -2.75 1.50 11.49
C ALA A 57 -4.02 0.66 11.36
N GLN A 58 -5.16 1.19 11.82
CA GLN A 58 -6.48 0.58 11.63
C GLN A 58 -6.92 0.61 10.16
N PHE A 59 -6.65 1.71 9.46
CA PHE A 59 -6.95 1.86 8.04
C PHE A 59 -6.17 0.87 7.16
N LEU A 60 -4.92 0.57 7.54
CA LEU A 60 -4.07 -0.42 6.90
C LEU A 60 -4.24 -1.83 7.48
N ASP A 61 -5.22 -2.05 8.36
CA ASP A 61 -5.56 -3.37 8.89
C ASP A 61 -6.57 -4.07 7.98
N VAL A 62 -6.17 -4.26 6.73
CA VAL A 62 -6.95 -4.91 5.67
C VAL A 62 -6.20 -6.12 5.14
N ASP A 63 -6.86 -6.96 4.36
CA ASP A 63 -6.26 -8.16 3.79
C ASP A 63 -4.93 -7.87 3.07
N PRO A 64 -3.94 -8.79 3.11
CA PRO A 64 -2.64 -8.61 2.47
C PRO A 64 -2.75 -8.30 0.97
N LYS A 65 -3.72 -8.92 0.28
CA LYS A 65 -4.04 -8.63 -1.12
C LYS A 65 -4.54 -7.19 -1.30
N THR A 66 -5.43 -6.74 -0.41
CA THR A 66 -5.93 -5.36 -0.40
C THR A 66 -4.81 -4.36 -0.12
N LEU A 67 -3.84 -4.69 0.74
CA LEU A 67 -2.66 -3.85 0.98
C LEU A 67 -1.79 -3.68 -0.27
N LEU A 68 -1.60 -4.74 -1.06
CA LEU A 68 -0.87 -4.66 -2.33
C LEU A 68 -1.63 -3.83 -3.39
N ASP A 69 -2.95 -4.00 -3.48
CA ASP A 69 -3.80 -3.18 -4.35
C ASP A 69 -3.80 -1.71 -3.93
N LEU A 70 -3.81 -1.44 -2.63
CA LEU A 70 -3.72 -0.10 -2.06
C LEU A 70 -2.35 0.54 -2.30
N LEU A 71 -1.26 -0.24 -2.15
CA LEU A 71 0.10 0.20 -2.47
C LEU A 71 0.19 0.59 -3.94
N THR A 72 -0.28 -0.27 -4.83
CA THR A 72 -0.29 -0.03 -6.27
C THR A 72 -1.10 1.23 -6.59
N SER A 73 -2.27 1.39 -5.99
CA SER A 73 -3.12 2.58 -6.15
C SER A 73 -2.44 3.85 -5.64
N ALA A 74 -1.75 3.78 -4.50
CA ALA A 74 -0.98 4.90 -3.94
C ALA A 74 0.20 5.29 -4.83
N CYS A 75 0.89 4.31 -5.44
CA CYS A 75 1.94 4.54 -6.43
C CYS A 75 1.38 5.25 -7.68
N TYR A 76 0.22 4.83 -8.18
CA TYR A 76 -0.45 5.47 -9.32
C TYR A 76 -0.87 6.91 -9.03
N MET A 77 -1.46 7.17 -7.86
CA MET A 77 -1.89 8.51 -7.45
C MET A 77 -0.73 9.38 -6.93
N LYS A 78 0.50 8.86 -6.91
CA LYS A 78 1.72 9.51 -6.39
C LYS A 78 1.54 10.06 -4.97
N VAL A 79 0.92 9.27 -4.09
CA VAL A 79 0.74 9.63 -2.68
C VAL A 79 1.86 9.01 -1.85
N ASP A 80 3.02 9.66 -1.83
CA ASP A 80 4.23 9.20 -1.13
C ASP A 80 4.00 8.79 0.33
N SER A 81 3.18 9.54 1.06
CA SER A 81 2.89 9.25 2.46
C SER A 81 2.17 7.90 2.61
N LEU A 82 1.13 7.66 1.81
CA LEU A 82 0.37 6.41 1.85
C LEU A 82 1.23 5.24 1.38
N MET A 83 1.99 5.42 0.30
CA MET A 83 2.91 4.41 -0.22
C MET A 83 3.91 3.95 0.87
N LYS A 84 4.53 4.89 1.59
CA LYS A 84 5.48 4.58 2.67
C LYS A 84 4.82 3.86 3.85
N LEU A 85 3.61 4.24 4.23
CA LEU A 85 2.89 3.64 5.35
C LEU A 85 2.47 2.21 5.03
N THR A 86 1.88 1.98 3.85
CA THR A 86 1.53 0.65 3.37
C THR A 86 2.77 -0.24 3.27
N TRP A 87 3.86 0.32 2.76
CA TRP A 87 5.15 -0.36 2.70
C TRP A 87 5.70 -0.73 4.08
N SER A 88 5.58 0.15 5.07
CA SER A 88 6.00 -0.14 6.44
C SER A 88 5.16 -1.25 7.09
N LYS A 89 3.85 -1.34 6.77
CA LYS A 89 2.99 -2.44 7.24
C LYS A 89 3.44 -3.76 6.61
N ILE A 90 3.68 -3.77 5.29
CA ILE A 90 4.20 -4.94 4.58
C ILE A 90 5.55 -5.37 5.15
N ASP A 91 6.47 -4.42 5.42
CA ASP A 91 7.77 -4.70 6.06
C ASP A 91 7.58 -5.42 7.41
N GLY A 92 6.63 -4.94 8.23
CA GLY A 92 6.27 -5.61 9.49
C GLY A 92 5.72 -7.04 9.29
N MET A 93 4.98 -7.29 8.22
CA MET A 93 4.42 -8.62 7.91
C MET A 93 5.49 -9.57 7.38
N ILE A 94 6.43 -9.11 6.56
CA ILE A 94 7.52 -9.94 6.03
C ILE A 94 8.62 -10.15 7.08
N LYS A 95 8.73 -9.26 8.07
CA LYS A 95 9.78 -9.31 9.09
C LYS A 95 9.61 -10.54 9.98
N GLY A 96 10.57 -11.45 9.86
CA GLY A 96 10.59 -12.69 10.63
C GLY A 96 9.81 -13.85 10.01
N LYS A 97 9.23 -13.66 8.82
CA LYS A 97 8.57 -14.73 8.05
C LYS A 97 9.47 -15.31 6.97
N THR A 98 9.27 -16.58 6.67
CA THR A 98 9.94 -17.23 5.53
C THR A 98 9.30 -16.80 4.20
N PRO A 99 10.02 -16.85 3.08
CA PRO A 99 9.45 -16.58 1.76
C PRO A 99 8.23 -17.45 1.43
N GLU A 100 8.15 -18.67 1.96
CA GLU A 100 6.98 -19.55 1.82
C GLU A 100 5.75 -18.98 2.55
N GLU A 101 5.90 -18.54 3.80
CA GLU A 101 4.81 -17.89 4.54
C GLU A 101 4.37 -16.59 3.87
N ILE A 102 5.32 -15.80 3.36
CA ILE A 102 5.00 -14.55 2.64
C ILE A 102 4.21 -14.87 1.37
N SER A 103 4.59 -15.93 0.63
CA SER A 103 3.86 -16.37 -0.55
C SER A 103 2.44 -16.84 -0.21
N GLU A 104 2.25 -17.53 0.92
CA GLU A 104 0.92 -17.93 1.40
C GLU A 104 0.05 -16.73 1.79
N ILE A 105 0.65 -15.73 2.47
CA ILE A 105 -0.03 -14.51 2.91
C ILE A 105 -0.46 -13.64 1.72
N PHE A 106 0.42 -13.42 0.76
CA PHE A 106 0.16 -12.56 -0.40
C PHE A 106 -0.41 -13.33 -1.61
N GLY A 107 -0.50 -14.66 -1.52
CA GLY A 107 -1.08 -15.52 -2.55
C GLY A 107 -0.24 -15.63 -3.83
N ALA A 108 1.08 -15.56 -3.72
CA ALA A 108 2.01 -15.73 -4.85
C ALA A 108 2.37 -17.21 -5.11
N ALA A 109 1.48 -18.14 -4.75
CA ALA A 109 1.67 -19.56 -5.00
C ALA A 109 1.29 -19.89 -6.45
N ASP A 110 2.34 -20.05 -7.26
CA ASP A 110 2.48 -21.04 -8.34
C ASP A 110 1.22 -21.35 -9.19
N ASN A 111 1.23 -20.87 -10.44
CA ASN A 111 0.69 -21.62 -11.58
C ASN A 111 1.71 -21.65 -12.71
#